data_AF-A0A3D2V293-F1
#
_entry.id   AF-A0A3D2V293-F1
#
_cell.length_a   1.000
_cell.length_b   1.000
_cell.length_c   1.000
_cell.angle_alpha   90.00
_cell.angle_beta   90.00
_cell.angle_gamma   90.00
#
_symmetry.space_group_name_H-M   'P 1'
#
loop_
_entity.id
_entity.type
_entity.pdbx_description
1 polymer ?
#
loop_
_entity_poly.entity_id
_entity_poly.type
_entity_poly.pdbx_seq_one_letter_code
_entity_poly.pdbx_strand_id
1 'polypeptide(L)'
;MIWLAKRRYEHFSSRMRGLNWCFLAGHILFFIAHYIQTHIWYDGLASDVPEVTALGSVALMLIVVLLLEAPRRGLFWGHGKRLPKRMWITLKKYHGYLFTWALTYTFWYHPTASSPGHLIGFFYLLILLWQSALIFHEFHRNRYWIILLEIMVIPHAVIVAYYQGNQLWPMFLFGFSMVFLITQMHTFKMIPILKISIAISFALVVIGTYSYFGRLEQLHEIMRIPLLDYSIAGLIILAFFFF
;
A
#
# COMPACT_ATOMS: atom_id res chain seq x y z
N MET A 1 20.20 3.59 -8.30
CA MET A 1 19.86 5.00 -7.98
C MET A 1 19.68 5.27 -6.49
N ILE A 2 18.94 4.44 -5.73
CA ILE A 2 18.75 4.62 -4.27
C ILE A 2 20.07 4.77 -3.51
N TRP A 3 21.04 3.90 -3.81
CA TRP A 3 22.38 3.96 -3.20
C TRP A 3 23.08 5.30 -3.45
N LEU A 4 23.02 5.83 -4.68
CA LEU A 4 23.58 7.15 -5.03
C LEU A 4 22.88 8.28 -4.25
N ALA A 5 21.55 8.24 -4.15
CA ALA A 5 20.78 9.24 -3.42
C ALA A 5 21.18 9.29 -1.94
N LYS A 6 21.39 8.12 -1.30
CA LYS A 6 21.83 8.03 0.09
C LYS A 6 23.24 8.58 0.34
N ARG A 7 24.12 8.55 -0.65
CA ARG A 7 25.48 9.14 -0.54
C ARG A 7 25.51 10.63 -0.88
N ARG A 8 24.63 11.08 -1.78
CA ARG A 8 24.62 12.47 -2.27
C ARG A 8 23.76 13.39 -1.42
N TYR A 9 22.71 12.88 -0.78
CA TYR A 9 21.73 13.68 -0.05
C TYR A 9 21.75 13.35 1.43
N GLU A 10 22.15 14.32 2.25
CA GLU A 10 22.19 14.19 3.71
C GLU A 10 20.88 14.62 4.37
N HIS A 11 20.16 15.54 3.71
CA HIS A 11 18.93 16.13 4.24
C HIS A 11 17.79 16.11 3.21
N PHE A 12 16.57 16.21 3.74
CA PHE A 12 15.36 16.41 2.97
C PHE A 12 15.31 17.85 2.46
N SER A 13 14.75 18.05 1.28
CA SER A 13 14.57 19.38 0.67
C SER A 13 13.16 19.53 0.10
N SER A 14 12.66 20.76 0.05
CA SER A 14 11.42 21.13 -0.63
C SER A 14 11.57 21.29 -2.16
N ARG A 15 12.78 21.08 -2.70
CA ARG A 15 13.06 21.17 -4.14
C ARG A 15 13.40 19.79 -4.72
N MET A 16 12.89 19.53 -5.92
CA MET A 16 13.32 18.40 -6.73
C MET A 16 14.79 18.59 -7.15
N ARG A 17 15.63 17.57 -6.92
CA ARG A 17 17.05 17.59 -7.29
C ARG A 17 17.32 16.63 -8.45
N GLY A 18 18.53 16.67 -9.00
CA GLY A 18 18.90 15.90 -10.18
C GLY A 18 18.50 14.41 -10.12
N LEU A 19 18.76 13.71 -9.00
CA LEU A 19 18.37 12.30 -8.90
C LEU A 19 16.85 12.11 -8.83
N ASN A 20 16.09 13.04 -8.24
CA ASN A 20 14.62 12.98 -8.25
C ASN A 20 14.09 13.03 -9.69
N TRP A 21 14.63 13.93 -10.51
CA TRP A 21 14.31 14.02 -11.94
C TRP A 21 14.75 12.77 -12.70
N CYS A 22 15.92 12.19 -12.39
CA CYS A 22 16.33 10.92 -12.99
C CYS A 22 15.34 9.79 -12.65
N PHE A 23 14.84 9.71 -11.41
CA PHE A 23 13.85 8.69 -11.03
C PHE A 23 12.56 8.87 -11.83
N LEU A 24 12.07 10.10 -11.94
CA LEU A 24 10.88 10.40 -12.74
C LEU A 24 11.07 10.04 -14.22
N ALA A 25 12.19 10.44 -14.81
CA ALA A 25 12.53 10.11 -16.20
C ALA A 25 12.62 8.60 -16.41
N GLY A 26 13.21 7.86 -15.46
CA GLY A 26 13.26 6.40 -15.49
C GLY A 26 11.87 5.78 -15.47
N HIS A 27 10.97 6.23 -14.59
CA HIS A 27 9.59 5.75 -14.53
C HIS A 27 8.83 6.01 -15.83
N ILE A 28 8.98 7.21 -16.42
CA ILE A 28 8.36 7.55 -17.71
C ILE A 28 8.88 6.65 -18.82
N LEU A 29 10.21 6.47 -18.90
CA LEU A 29 10.84 5.60 -19.89
C LEU A 29 10.33 4.16 -19.78
N PHE A 30 10.28 3.60 -18.57
CA PHE A 30 9.80 2.24 -18.35
C PHE A 30 8.29 2.10 -18.57
N PHE A 31 7.49 3.14 -18.31
CA PHE A 31 6.08 3.17 -18.68
C PHE A 31 5.90 3.05 -20.19
N ILE A 32 6.62 3.86 -20.97
CA ILE A 32 6.58 3.80 -22.45
C ILE A 32 7.07 2.43 -22.94
N ALA A 33 8.17 1.92 -22.40
CA ALA A 33 8.71 0.63 -22.78
C ALA A 33 7.72 -0.51 -22.49
N HIS A 34 7.07 -0.48 -21.33
CA HIS A 34 6.07 -1.49 -20.97
C HIS A 34 4.82 -1.38 -21.84
N TYR A 35 4.35 -0.16 -22.13
CA TYR A 35 3.24 0.05 -23.06
C TYR A 35 3.54 -0.54 -24.45
N ILE A 36 4.73 -0.27 -25.00
CA ILE A 36 5.17 -0.86 -26.28
C ILE A 36 5.26 -2.40 -26.16
N GLN A 37 5.81 -2.91 -25.06
CA GLN A 37 5.91 -4.36 -24.81
C GLN A 37 4.52 -5.02 -24.80
N THR A 38 3.54 -4.44 -24.11
CA THR A 38 2.16 -4.96 -24.11
C THR A 38 1.54 -4.91 -25.51
N HIS A 39 1.85 -3.94 -26.36
CA HIS A 39 1.33 -3.93 -27.73
C HIS A 39 1.91 -5.02 -28.62
N ILE A 40 3.15 -5.45 -28.37
CA ILE A 40 3.82 -6.46 -29.20
C ILE A 40 3.53 -7.87 -28.69
N TRP A 41 3.59 -8.08 -27.37
CA TRP A 41 3.49 -9.42 -26.76
C TRP A 41 2.24 -9.64 -25.91
N TYR A 42 1.48 -8.58 -25.61
CA TYR A 42 0.31 -8.55 -24.72
C TYR A 42 0.60 -9.00 -23.30
N ASP A 43 0.97 -10.26 -23.13
CA ASP A 43 1.19 -10.89 -21.84
C ASP A 43 2.43 -10.28 -21.16
N GLY A 44 2.20 -9.80 -19.93
CA GLY A 44 3.26 -9.52 -18.96
C GLY A 44 3.70 -10.82 -18.28
N LEU A 45 4.25 -10.73 -17.06
CA LEU A 45 4.60 -11.96 -16.30
C LEU A 45 3.38 -12.78 -15.85
N ALA A 46 2.16 -12.29 -16.07
CA ALA A 46 0.93 -12.97 -15.67
C ALA A 46 0.72 -14.34 -16.34
N SER A 47 1.32 -14.60 -17.50
CA SER A 47 1.26 -15.93 -18.15
C SER A 47 2.18 -16.95 -17.47
N ASP A 48 3.28 -16.48 -16.87
CA ASP A 48 4.41 -17.32 -16.48
C ASP A 48 4.52 -17.50 -14.96
N VAL A 49 3.88 -16.63 -14.18
CA VAL A 49 4.01 -16.59 -12.72
C VAL A 49 2.64 -16.43 -12.05
N PRO A 50 2.37 -17.10 -10.91
CA PRO A 50 1.09 -16.99 -10.22
C PRO A 50 0.74 -15.58 -9.71
N GLU A 51 -0.53 -15.17 -9.76
CA GLU A 51 -0.98 -13.84 -9.28
C GLU A 51 -0.68 -13.58 -7.80
N VAL A 52 -0.71 -14.64 -6.99
CA VAL A 52 -0.47 -14.55 -5.55
C VAL A 52 0.92 -14.00 -5.21
N THR A 53 1.93 -14.18 -6.07
CA THR A 53 3.27 -13.64 -5.80
C THR A 53 3.33 -12.13 -6.03
N ALA A 54 2.67 -11.61 -7.07
CA ALA A 54 2.57 -10.17 -7.32
C ALA A 54 1.66 -9.48 -6.30
N LEU A 55 0.56 -10.12 -5.89
CA LEU A 55 -0.28 -9.66 -4.79
C LEU A 55 0.52 -9.63 -3.48
N GLY A 56 1.24 -10.71 -3.20
CA GLY A 56 2.07 -10.86 -1.99
C GLY A 56 3.16 -9.82 -1.87
N SER A 57 3.78 -9.39 -2.97
CA SER A 57 4.82 -8.35 -2.94
C SER A 57 4.27 -6.99 -2.52
N VAL A 58 3.10 -6.60 -3.03
CA VAL A 58 2.44 -5.33 -2.68
C VAL A 58 1.83 -5.39 -1.28
N ALA A 59 1.24 -6.52 -0.89
CA ALA A 59 0.77 -6.73 0.48
C ALA A 59 1.93 -6.58 1.49
N LEU A 60 3.07 -7.23 1.24
CA LEU A 60 4.26 -7.07 2.09
C LEU A 60 4.75 -5.62 2.14
N MET A 61 4.71 -4.89 1.02
CA MET A 61 5.01 -3.46 1.00
C MET A 61 4.08 -2.67 1.93
N LEU A 62 2.76 -2.87 1.85
CA LEU A 62 1.78 -2.18 2.70
C LEU A 62 1.98 -2.50 4.19
N ILE A 63 2.31 -3.75 4.52
CA ILE A 63 2.62 -4.18 5.89
C ILE A 63 3.88 -3.50 6.41
N VAL A 64 4.91 -3.36 5.56
CA VAL A 64 6.10 -2.59 5.93
C VAL A 64 5.81 -1.10 6.05
N VAL A 65 4.91 -0.53 5.23
CA VAL A 65 4.42 0.86 5.42
C VAL A 65 3.72 1.01 6.76
N LEU A 66 2.85 0.06 7.14
CA LEU A 66 2.18 0.02 8.44
C LEU A 66 3.18 0.06 9.60
N LEU A 67 4.23 -0.76 9.54
CA LEU A 67 5.33 -0.73 10.52
C LEU A 67 6.12 0.57 10.47
N LEU A 68 6.41 1.12 9.28
CA LEU A 68 7.19 2.34 9.17
C LEU A 68 6.47 3.57 9.77
N GLU A 69 5.14 3.63 9.63
CA GLU A 69 4.33 4.73 10.16
C GLU A 69 3.87 4.50 11.61
N ALA A 70 4.11 3.31 12.19
CA ALA A 70 3.75 3.00 13.58
C ALA A 70 4.27 4.02 14.61
N PRO A 71 5.51 4.55 14.54
CA PRO A 71 5.96 5.59 15.47
C PRO A 71 5.12 6.87 15.46
N ARG A 72 4.47 7.18 14.34
CA ARG A 72 3.62 8.36 14.19
C ARG A 72 2.22 8.11 14.75
N ARG A 73 1.60 6.99 14.40
CA ARG A 73 0.15 6.75 14.61
C ARG A 73 -0.20 5.54 15.47
N GLY A 74 0.76 4.69 15.81
CA GLY A 74 0.52 3.41 16.48
C GLY A 74 0.12 2.29 15.51
N LEU A 75 0.20 1.05 15.99
CA LEU A 75 -0.28 -0.15 15.31
C LEU A 75 -1.74 -0.50 15.67
N PHE A 76 -2.23 -0.05 16.83
CA PHE A 76 -3.54 -0.45 17.33
C PHE A 76 -4.19 0.70 18.09
N TRP A 77 -5.19 1.35 17.48
CA TRP A 77 -5.96 2.44 18.07
C TRP A 77 -5.12 3.61 18.63
N GLY A 78 -3.93 3.87 18.06
CA GLY A 78 -3.01 4.89 18.58
C GLY A 78 -1.90 4.35 19.49
N HIS A 79 -1.97 3.08 19.90
CA HIS A 79 -0.98 2.38 20.74
C HIS A 79 0.03 1.60 19.88
N GLY A 80 1.12 1.11 20.49
CA GLY A 80 2.16 0.37 19.75
C GLY A 80 3.13 1.25 18.96
N LYS A 81 3.37 2.50 19.39
CA LYS A 81 4.25 3.45 18.69
C LYS A 81 5.75 3.13 18.81
N ARG A 82 6.13 2.29 19.76
CA ARG A 82 7.54 1.97 20.03
C ARG A 82 7.86 0.64 19.38
N LEU A 83 8.64 0.69 18.33
CA LEU A 83 9.21 -0.48 17.66
C LEU A 83 10.64 -0.72 18.15
N PRO A 84 11.14 -1.97 18.14
CA PRO A 84 12.55 -2.26 18.41
C PRO A 84 13.47 -1.37 17.56
N LYS A 85 14.45 -0.71 18.19
CA LYS A 85 15.30 0.30 17.53
C LYS A 85 16.02 -0.26 16.31
N ARG A 86 16.57 -1.49 16.41
CA ARG A 86 17.23 -2.20 15.32
C ARG A 86 16.28 -2.44 14.13
N MET A 87 15.07 -2.92 14.41
CA MET A 87 14.03 -3.10 13.40
C MET A 87 13.71 -1.80 12.68
N TRP A 88 13.43 -0.72 13.42
CA TRP A 88 13.06 0.56 12.83
C TRP A 88 14.16 1.14 11.94
N ILE A 89 15.43 1.04 12.38
CA ILE A 89 16.58 1.46 11.56
C ILE A 89 16.68 0.60 10.29
N THR A 90 16.47 -0.70 10.41
CA THR A 90 16.53 -1.65 9.28
C THR A 90 15.43 -1.36 8.26
N LEU A 91 14.18 -1.20 8.71
CA LEU A 91 13.06 -0.84 7.83
C LEU A 91 13.33 0.48 7.10
N LYS A 92 13.76 1.54 7.81
CA LYS A 92 14.14 2.81 7.16
C LYS A 92 15.28 2.65 6.17
N LYS A 93 16.27 1.81 6.47
CA LYS A 93 17.43 1.59 5.60
C LYS A 93 17.05 0.83 4.33
N TYR A 94 16.14 -0.15 4.40
CA TYR A 94 15.90 -1.08 3.29
C TYR A 94 14.54 -0.98 2.60
N HIS A 95 13.54 -0.29 3.17
CA HIS A 95 12.20 -0.20 2.58
C HIS A 95 12.22 0.22 1.11
N GLY A 96 13.04 1.22 0.73
CA GLY A 96 13.12 1.67 -0.65
C GLY A 96 13.49 0.57 -1.63
N TYR A 97 14.35 -0.39 -1.24
CA TYR A 97 14.70 -1.52 -2.10
C TYR A 97 13.56 -2.54 -2.20
N LEU A 98 12.93 -2.87 -1.06
CA LEU A 98 11.77 -3.76 -1.03
C LEU A 98 10.62 -3.19 -1.86
N PHE A 99 10.36 -1.89 -1.75
CA PHE A 99 9.25 -1.23 -2.42
C PHE A 99 9.53 -1.11 -3.92
N THR A 100 10.78 -0.82 -4.32
CA THR A 100 11.15 -0.88 -5.73
C THR A 100 10.95 -2.28 -6.30
N TRP A 101 11.36 -3.34 -5.60
CA TRP A 101 11.11 -4.72 -6.05
C TRP A 101 9.61 -4.99 -6.21
N ALA A 102 8.79 -4.69 -5.19
CA ALA A 102 7.35 -4.95 -5.23
C ALA A 102 6.66 -4.18 -6.37
N LEU A 103 6.95 -2.88 -6.50
CA LEU A 103 6.34 -2.04 -7.53
C LEU A 103 6.80 -2.43 -8.92
N THR A 104 8.09 -2.70 -9.14
CA THR A 104 8.58 -3.16 -10.45
C THR A 104 8.01 -4.52 -10.81
N TYR A 105 7.90 -5.44 -9.84
CA TYR A 105 7.35 -6.75 -10.10
C TYR A 105 5.88 -6.68 -10.53
N THR A 106 5.03 -6.03 -9.74
CA THR A 106 3.61 -5.85 -10.09
C THR A 106 3.43 -5.03 -11.35
N PHE A 107 4.30 -4.04 -11.59
CA PHE A 107 4.26 -3.23 -12.80
C PHE A 107 4.43 -4.09 -14.05
N TRP A 108 5.39 -5.01 -14.09
CA TRP A 108 5.59 -5.92 -15.24
C TRP A 108 4.72 -7.18 -15.20
N TYR A 109 4.06 -7.46 -14.08
CA TYR A 109 3.16 -8.58 -13.96
C TYR A 109 1.91 -8.39 -14.82
N HIS A 110 1.27 -7.24 -14.71
CA HIS A 110 0.03 -6.96 -15.44
C HIS A 110 0.29 -6.34 -16.81
N PRO A 111 -0.43 -6.75 -17.86
CA PRO A 111 -0.40 -6.05 -19.13
C PRO A 111 -0.95 -4.63 -18.99
N THR A 112 -0.49 -3.68 -19.82
CA THR A 112 -1.06 -2.32 -19.88
C THR A 112 -2.42 -2.29 -20.61
N ALA A 113 -3.36 -3.14 -20.17
CA ALA A 113 -4.70 -3.23 -20.74
C ALA A 113 -5.60 -2.07 -20.29
N SER A 114 -6.66 -1.78 -21.05
CA SER A 114 -7.58 -0.66 -20.81
C SER A 114 -8.80 -1.01 -19.94
N SER A 115 -8.83 -2.19 -19.31
CA SER A 115 -9.96 -2.55 -18.45
C SER A 115 -10.00 -1.67 -17.19
N PRO A 116 -11.18 -1.44 -16.57
CA PRO A 116 -11.30 -0.57 -15.39
C PRO A 116 -10.36 -0.94 -14.24
N GLY A 117 -10.19 -2.25 -13.99
CA GLY A 117 -9.24 -2.76 -12.98
C GLY A 117 -7.78 -2.43 -13.29
N HIS A 118 -7.37 -2.56 -14.55
CA HIS A 118 -6.01 -2.18 -14.97
C HIS A 118 -5.82 -0.66 -14.88
N LEU A 119 -6.77 0.15 -15.33
CA LEU A 119 -6.65 1.62 -15.28
C LEU A 119 -6.47 2.15 -13.85
N ILE A 120 -7.31 1.70 -12.90
CA ILE A 120 -7.15 2.11 -11.50
C ILE A 120 -5.88 1.53 -10.86
N GLY A 121 -5.50 0.31 -11.25
CA GLY A 121 -4.25 -0.32 -10.82
C GLY A 121 -3.02 0.46 -11.26
N PHE A 122 -2.91 0.78 -12.55
CA PHE A 122 -1.82 1.60 -13.07
C PHE A 122 -1.82 3.00 -12.51
N PHE A 123 -2.99 3.64 -12.33
CA PHE A 123 -3.07 4.92 -11.64
C PHE A 123 -2.47 4.83 -10.23
N TYR A 124 -2.85 3.80 -9.46
CA TYR A 124 -2.32 3.59 -8.12
C TYR A 124 -0.80 3.31 -8.14
N LEU A 125 -0.35 2.47 -9.07
CA LEU A 125 1.06 2.13 -9.23
C LEU A 125 1.90 3.37 -9.59
N LEU A 126 1.41 4.24 -10.47
CA LEU A 126 2.07 5.47 -10.86
C LEU A 126 2.23 6.46 -9.69
N ILE A 127 1.23 6.60 -8.82
CA ILE A 127 1.37 7.46 -7.62
C ILE A 127 2.34 6.86 -6.59
N LEU A 128 2.45 5.53 -6.50
CA LEU A 128 3.46 4.86 -5.67
C LEU A 128 4.88 5.00 -6.28
N LEU A 129 5.01 4.94 -7.61
CA LEU A 129 6.28 5.23 -8.29
C LEU A 129 6.67 6.70 -8.13
N TRP A 130 5.69 7.62 -8.15
CA TRP A 130 5.91 9.02 -7.81
C TRP A 130 6.50 9.18 -6.40
N GLN A 131 5.99 8.43 -5.41
CA GLN A 131 6.57 8.42 -4.06
C GLN A 131 8.05 8.04 -4.05
N SER A 132 8.49 7.13 -4.93
CA SER A 132 9.92 6.82 -5.07
C SER A 132 10.74 7.94 -5.74
N ALA A 133 10.15 8.69 -6.69
CA ALA A 133 10.79 9.87 -7.29
C ALA A 133 10.99 11.00 -6.27
N LEU A 134 10.17 11.03 -5.21
CA LEU A 134 10.30 11.96 -4.09
C LEU A 134 11.40 11.58 -3.08
N ILE A 135 12.31 10.65 -3.39
CA ILE A 135 13.40 10.27 -2.48
C ILE A 135 14.17 11.49 -1.94
N PHE A 136 14.29 11.61 -0.61
CA PHE A 136 14.82 12.81 0.09
C PHE A 136 14.13 14.15 -0.25
N HIS A 137 12.90 14.13 -0.74
CA HIS A 137 12.03 15.31 -0.84
C HIS A 137 11.10 15.36 0.39
N GLU A 138 10.82 16.55 0.93
CA GLU A 138 10.00 16.70 2.14
C GLU A 138 8.62 16.03 2.01
N PHE A 139 8.04 16.09 0.81
CA PHE A 139 6.74 15.47 0.50
C PHE A 139 6.74 13.95 0.67
N HIS A 140 7.89 13.27 0.52
CA HIS A 140 8.01 11.83 0.77
C HIS A 140 7.66 11.43 2.21
N ARG A 141 7.78 12.37 3.16
CA ARG A 141 7.44 12.16 4.58
C ARG A 141 6.13 12.84 4.99
N ASN A 142 5.44 13.49 4.05
CA ASN A 142 4.19 14.18 4.33
C ASN A 142 3.12 13.17 4.72
N ARG A 143 2.54 13.36 5.91
CA ARG A 143 1.57 12.41 6.49
C ARG A 143 0.28 12.29 5.67
N TYR A 144 -0.19 13.38 5.08
CA TYR A 144 -1.43 13.37 4.30
C TYR A 144 -1.21 12.65 2.96
N TRP A 145 -0.05 12.89 2.34
CA TRP A 145 0.37 12.16 1.15
C TRP A 145 0.52 10.66 1.41
N ILE A 146 1.19 10.27 2.50
CA ILE A 146 1.35 8.85 2.85
C ILE A 146 -0.01 8.19 3.10
N ILE A 147 -0.91 8.83 3.87
CA ILE A 147 -2.25 8.29 4.07
C ILE A 147 -3.00 8.15 2.74
N LEU A 148 -2.90 9.14 1.84
CA LEU A 148 -3.51 9.04 0.51
C LEU A 148 -3.00 7.79 -0.23
N LEU A 149 -1.68 7.56 -0.24
CA LEU A 149 -1.11 6.36 -0.85
C LEU A 149 -1.60 5.07 -0.19
N GLU A 150 -1.80 5.06 1.12
CA GLU A 150 -2.29 3.87 1.83
C GLU A 150 -3.77 3.58 1.57
N ILE A 151 -4.62 4.61 1.51
CA ILE A 151 -6.07 4.41 1.32
C ILE A 151 -6.44 4.11 -0.13
N MET A 152 -5.59 4.47 -1.11
CA MET A 152 -5.84 4.22 -2.53
C MET A 152 -5.92 2.72 -2.88
N VAL A 153 -5.44 1.84 -2.00
CA VAL A 153 -5.66 0.39 -2.13
C VAL A 153 -7.15 0.03 -2.07
N ILE A 154 -7.97 0.79 -1.33
CA ILE A 154 -9.41 0.51 -1.16
C ILE A 154 -10.14 0.60 -2.51
N PRO A 155 -10.19 1.75 -3.20
CA PRO A 155 -10.88 1.84 -4.49
C PRO A 155 -10.24 0.93 -5.54
N HIS A 156 -8.92 0.75 -5.53
CA HIS A 156 -8.25 -0.17 -6.44
C HIS A 156 -8.74 -1.62 -6.25
N ALA A 157 -8.64 -2.17 -5.04
CA ALA A 157 -9.00 -3.55 -4.75
C ALA A 157 -10.51 -3.82 -4.94
N VAL A 158 -11.36 -2.85 -4.59
CA VAL A 158 -12.81 -2.95 -4.80
C VAL A 158 -13.16 -3.02 -6.28
N ILE A 159 -12.59 -2.13 -7.10
CA ILE A 159 -12.86 -2.11 -8.54
C ILE A 159 -12.33 -3.40 -9.19
N VAL A 160 -11.10 -3.82 -8.85
CA VAL A 160 -10.54 -5.08 -9.38
C VAL A 160 -11.44 -6.26 -9.02
N ALA A 161 -11.80 -6.43 -7.74
CA ALA A 161 -12.64 -7.55 -7.31
C ALA A 161 -14.06 -7.51 -7.89
N TYR A 162 -14.63 -6.30 -8.06
CA TYR A 162 -15.93 -6.14 -8.69
C TYR A 162 -15.92 -6.62 -10.15
N TYR A 163 -14.95 -6.17 -10.94
CA TYR A 163 -14.83 -6.56 -12.35
C TYR A 163 -14.29 -7.98 -12.56
N GLN A 164 -13.63 -8.58 -11.57
CA GLN A 164 -13.30 -10.00 -11.57
C GLN A 164 -14.53 -10.91 -11.37
N GLY A 165 -15.64 -10.38 -10.86
CA GLY A 165 -16.89 -11.13 -10.69
C GLY A 165 -16.89 -12.18 -9.57
N ASN A 166 -15.81 -12.28 -8.79
CA ASN A 166 -15.68 -13.22 -7.67
C ASN A 166 -16.42 -12.81 -6.39
N GLN A 167 -17.11 -11.65 -6.42
CA GLN A 167 -17.92 -11.15 -5.32
C GLN A 167 -17.14 -10.85 -4.03
N LEU A 168 -15.82 -10.74 -4.10
CA LEU A 168 -14.91 -10.44 -2.96
C LEU A 168 -14.75 -8.95 -2.67
N TRP A 169 -15.40 -8.07 -3.43
CA TRP A 169 -15.30 -6.63 -3.21
C TRP A 169 -15.69 -6.18 -1.78
N PRO A 170 -16.65 -6.79 -1.05
CA PRO A 170 -16.95 -6.41 0.32
C PRO A 170 -15.79 -6.72 1.27
N MET A 171 -15.17 -7.90 1.12
CA MET A 171 -13.95 -8.29 1.84
C MET A 171 -12.86 -7.23 1.70
N PHE A 172 -12.57 -6.77 0.48
CA PHE A 172 -11.55 -5.76 0.23
C PHE A 172 -11.94 -4.38 0.75
N LEU A 173 -13.17 -3.92 0.47
CA LEU A 173 -13.66 -2.62 0.94
C LEU A 173 -13.57 -2.53 2.46
N PHE A 174 -14.19 -3.47 3.16
CA PHE A 174 -14.33 -3.41 4.60
C PHE A 174 -13.07 -3.86 5.31
N GLY A 175 -12.30 -4.82 4.77
CA GLY A 175 -11.04 -5.25 5.36
C GLY A 175 -10.00 -4.12 5.37
N PHE A 176 -9.75 -3.46 4.23
CA PHE A 176 -8.82 -2.32 4.19
C PHE A 176 -9.36 -1.10 4.95
N SER A 177 -10.68 -0.86 4.93
CA SER A 177 -11.29 0.18 5.77
C SER A 177 -11.13 -0.11 7.26
N MET A 178 -11.16 -1.38 7.67
CA MET A 178 -10.90 -1.76 9.05
C MET A 178 -9.44 -1.49 9.44
N VAL A 179 -8.47 -1.76 8.55
CA VAL A 179 -7.07 -1.35 8.76
C VAL A 179 -6.98 0.17 8.94
N PHE A 180 -7.71 0.96 8.13
CA PHE A 180 -7.83 2.41 8.28
C PHE A 180 -8.30 2.83 9.66
N LEU A 181 -9.39 2.24 10.15
CA LEU A 181 -9.94 2.55 11.47
C LEU A 181 -8.98 2.20 12.60
N ILE A 182 -8.31 1.06 12.52
CA ILE A 182 -7.39 0.58 13.57
C ILE A 182 -6.09 1.42 13.59
N THR A 183 -5.60 1.85 12.42
CA THR A 183 -4.27 2.48 12.29
C THR A 183 -4.26 3.84 11.62
N GLN A 184 -4.55 3.94 10.31
CA GLN A 184 -4.34 5.18 9.53
C GLN A 184 -5.10 6.38 10.13
N MET A 185 -6.33 6.17 10.62
CA MET A 185 -7.18 7.21 11.23
C MET A 185 -6.51 7.92 12.41
N HIS A 186 -5.64 7.21 13.15
CA HIS A 186 -4.95 7.75 14.32
C HIS A 186 -3.79 8.70 13.98
N THR A 187 -3.48 8.85 12.69
CA THR A 187 -2.58 9.91 12.21
C THR A 187 -3.22 11.29 12.35
N PHE A 188 -4.55 11.36 12.24
CA PHE A 188 -5.31 12.59 12.41
C PHE A 188 -5.56 12.84 13.90
N LYS A 189 -5.37 14.09 14.35
CA LYS A 189 -5.71 14.53 15.71
C LYS A 189 -7.23 14.78 15.84
N MET A 190 -8.05 13.79 15.49
CA MET A 190 -9.50 13.87 15.58
C MET A 190 -9.96 13.80 17.04
N ILE A 191 -11.02 14.54 17.37
CA ILE A 191 -11.72 14.40 18.65
C ILE A 191 -12.35 13.00 18.78
N PRO A 192 -12.48 12.44 20.00
CA PRO A 192 -12.97 11.08 20.21
C PRO A 192 -14.35 10.81 19.59
N ILE A 193 -15.26 11.78 19.67
CA ILE A 193 -16.63 11.68 19.13
C ILE A 193 -16.59 11.36 17.63
N LEU A 194 -15.76 12.08 16.86
CA LEU A 194 -15.66 11.86 15.41
C LEU A 194 -15.14 10.45 15.09
N LYS A 195 -14.17 9.95 15.85
CA LYS A 195 -13.66 8.57 15.68
C LYS A 195 -14.74 7.52 15.95
N ILE A 196 -15.52 7.74 17.01
CA ILE A 196 -16.64 6.87 17.37
C ILE A 196 -17.72 6.92 16.29
N SER A 197 -18.09 8.12 15.81
CA SER A 197 -19.08 8.27 14.74
C SER A 197 -18.65 7.56 13.45
N ILE A 198 -17.37 7.66 13.07
CA ILE A 198 -16.82 6.93 11.91
C ILE A 198 -16.90 5.42 12.14
N ALA A 199 -16.53 4.93 13.33
CA ALA A 199 -16.57 3.50 13.65
C ALA A 199 -18.01 2.94 13.67
N ILE A 200 -18.97 3.69 14.22
CA ILE A 200 -20.39 3.33 14.20
C ILE A 200 -20.91 3.33 12.77
N SER A 201 -20.60 4.36 11.98
CA SER A 201 -20.97 4.43 10.57
C SER A 201 -20.42 3.25 9.78
N PHE A 202 -19.15 2.90 9.99
CA PHE A 202 -18.55 1.70 9.39
C PHE A 202 -19.32 0.42 9.77
N ALA A 203 -19.62 0.21 11.05
CA ALA A 203 -20.36 -0.97 11.50
C ALA A 203 -21.77 -1.05 10.88
N LEU A 204 -22.49 0.09 10.82
CA LEU A 204 -23.81 0.16 10.20
C LEU A 204 -23.75 -0.14 8.69
N VAL A 205 -22.76 0.41 7.97
CA VAL A 205 -22.59 0.17 6.53
C VAL A 205 -22.19 -1.27 6.26
N VAL A 206 -21.33 -1.87 7.09
CA VAL A 206 -21.00 -3.30 7.03
C VAL A 206 -22.26 -4.14 7.19
N ILE A 207 -22.98 -3.97 8.31
CA ILE A 207 -24.18 -4.79 8.60
C ILE A 207 -25.23 -4.59 7.50
N GLY A 208 -25.47 -3.34 7.09
CA GLY A 208 -26.41 -3.02 6.01
C GLY A 208 -26.04 -3.68 4.68
N THR A 209 -24.75 -3.62 4.30
CA THR A 209 -24.26 -4.21 3.05
C THR A 209 -24.38 -5.74 3.08
N TYR A 210 -23.89 -6.40 4.13
CA TYR A 210 -23.97 -7.87 4.21
C TYR A 210 -25.40 -8.38 4.38
N SER A 211 -26.27 -7.66 5.08
CA SER A 211 -27.71 -7.97 5.12
C SER A 211 -28.35 -7.83 3.74
N TYR A 212 -28.09 -6.72 3.03
CA TYR A 212 -28.67 -6.45 1.71
C TYR A 212 -28.30 -7.53 0.69
N PHE A 213 -27.07 -8.01 0.71
CA PHE A 213 -26.61 -9.09 -0.17
C PHE A 213 -26.91 -10.50 0.36
N GLY A 214 -27.56 -10.65 1.52
CA GLY A 214 -27.90 -11.95 2.11
C GLY A 214 -26.67 -12.77 2.55
N ARG A 215 -25.60 -12.10 2.99
CA ARG A 215 -24.28 -12.68 3.25
C ARG A 215 -23.82 -12.55 4.71
N LEU A 216 -24.72 -12.37 5.66
CA LEU A 216 -24.34 -12.18 7.08
C LEU A 216 -23.41 -13.27 7.62
N GLU A 217 -23.53 -14.51 7.13
CA GLU A 217 -22.64 -15.63 7.50
C GLU A 217 -21.18 -15.42 7.05
N GLN A 218 -20.95 -14.58 6.04
CA GLN A 218 -19.64 -14.26 5.48
C GLN A 218 -18.97 -13.05 6.16
N LEU A 219 -19.56 -12.45 7.21
CA LEU A 219 -18.99 -11.29 7.92
C LEU A 219 -17.54 -11.52 8.41
N HIS A 220 -17.14 -12.77 8.64
CA HIS A 220 -15.79 -13.13 9.02
C HIS A 220 -14.73 -12.75 7.97
N GLU A 221 -15.10 -12.57 6.69
CA GLU A 221 -14.16 -12.24 5.62
C GLU A 221 -13.51 -10.85 5.80
N ILE A 222 -14.21 -9.93 6.46
CA ILE A 222 -13.73 -8.58 6.79
C ILE A 222 -12.42 -8.65 7.58
N MET A 223 -12.28 -9.66 8.43
CA MET A 223 -11.09 -9.84 9.28
C MET A 223 -9.89 -10.38 8.51
N ARG A 224 -10.04 -10.93 7.30
CA ARG A 224 -8.95 -11.60 6.58
C ARG A 224 -7.76 -10.68 6.32
N ILE A 225 -8.02 -9.45 5.84
CA ILE A 225 -6.97 -8.46 5.54
C ILE A 225 -6.30 -7.96 6.83
N PRO A 226 -7.02 -7.43 7.84
CA PRO A 226 -6.41 -7.08 9.12
C PRO A 226 -5.63 -8.23 9.75
N LEU A 227 -6.20 -9.44 9.82
CA LEU A 227 -5.53 -10.58 10.42
C LEU A 227 -4.22 -10.89 9.69
N LEU A 228 -4.21 -10.91 8.35
CA LEU A 228 -2.99 -11.13 7.57
C LEU A 228 -1.96 -10.03 7.84
N ASP A 229 -2.36 -8.76 7.72
CA ASP A 229 -1.46 -7.62 7.86
C ASP A 229 -0.81 -7.58 9.25
N TYR A 230 -1.61 -7.70 10.30
CA TYR A 230 -1.12 -7.66 11.69
C TYR A 230 -0.37 -8.93 12.08
N SER A 231 -0.71 -10.10 11.53
CA SER A 231 0.03 -11.34 11.80
C SER A 231 1.43 -11.26 11.21
N ILE A 232 1.57 -10.86 9.94
CA ILE A 232 2.88 -10.70 9.30
C ILE A 232 3.67 -9.57 9.98
N ALA A 233 3.03 -8.45 10.31
CA ALA A 233 3.67 -7.38 11.08
C ALA A 233 4.19 -7.89 12.44
N GLY A 234 3.39 -8.70 13.14
CA GLY A 234 3.76 -9.35 14.39
C GLY A 234 4.94 -10.31 14.22
N LEU A 235 4.95 -11.13 13.17
CA LEU A 235 6.07 -12.03 12.85
C LEU A 235 7.36 -11.26 12.56
N ILE A 236 7.29 -10.15 11.81
CA ILE A 236 8.44 -9.27 11.59
C ILE A 236 8.95 -8.70 12.92
N ILE A 237 8.05 -8.19 13.76
CA ILE A 237 8.42 -7.66 15.08
C ILE A 237 9.10 -8.74 15.93
N LEU A 238 8.53 -9.94 15.99
CA LEU A 238 9.06 -11.08 16.73
C LEU A 238 10.44 -11.50 16.21
N ALA A 239 10.63 -11.58 14.88
CA ALA A 239 11.92 -11.90 14.31
C ALA A 239 13.03 -10.96 14.83
N PHE A 240 12.77 -9.65 14.88
CA PHE A 240 13.73 -8.68 15.42
C PHE A 240 13.87 -8.66 16.96
N PHE A 241 13.05 -9.41 17.69
CA PHE A 241 13.27 -9.65 19.13
C PHE A 241 14.27 -10.78 19.38
N PHE A 242 14.34 -11.77 18.48
CA PHE A 242 15.22 -12.93 18.61
C PHE A 242 16.62 -12.75 17.97
N PHE A 243 16.86 -11.66 17.24
CA PHE A 243 18.14 -11.29 16.60
C PHE A 243 18.69 -9.93 17.11
#